data_AF-A0A401WZR6-F1
#
_entry.id   AF-A0A401WZR6-F1
#
_cell.length_a   1.000
_cell.length_b   1.000
_cell.length_c   1.000
_cell.angle_alpha   90.00
_cell.angle_beta   90.00
_cell.angle_gamma   90.00
#
_symmetry.space_group_name_H-M   'P 1'
#
loop_
_entity.id
_entity.type
_entity.pdbx_description
1 polymer ?
#
loop_
_entity_poly.entity_id
_entity_poly.type
_entity_poly.pdbx_seq_one_letter_code
_entity_poly.pdbx_strand_id
1 'polypeptide(L)' 'MTVQPENTGSSTLPLMVCVSDAPKVFGMSRSHAYRLEKQGLIEMVKMGRATMIKTESMLSYINSLPPAKSSNP' A
#
# COMPACT_ATOMS: atom_id res chain seq x y z
N MET A 1 -0.98 -19.80 36.23
CA MET A 1 -1.26 -19.64 34.79
C MET A 1 -0.39 -18.52 34.28
N THR A 2 0.73 -18.86 33.65
CA THR A 2 1.70 -17.88 33.16
C THR A 2 1.30 -17.54 31.73
N VAL A 3 0.67 -16.37 31.54
CA VAL A 3 0.36 -15.86 30.20
C VAL A 3 1.69 -15.47 29.54
N GLN A 4 2.05 -16.20 28.48
CA GLN A 4 3.18 -15.82 27.63
C GLN A 4 2.80 -14.52 26.91
N PRO A 5 3.69 -13.52 26.83
CA PRO A 5 3.43 -12.35 26.02
C PRO A 5 3.34 -12.81 24.56
N GLU A 6 2.16 -12.64 23.99
CA GLU A 6 1.93 -12.72 22.55
C GLU A 6 3.00 -11.90 21.84
N ASN A 7 3.75 -12.56 20.96
CA ASN A 7 4.75 -11.91 20.11
C ASN A 7 3.98 -11.11 19.06
N THR A 8 3.42 -9.96 19.47
CA THR A 8 2.89 -8.94 18.57
C THR A 8 4.09 -8.35 17.86
N GLY A 9 4.57 -9.07 16.84
CA GLY A 9 5.48 -8.54 15.86
C GLY A 9 4.80 -7.35 15.24
N SER A 10 5.06 -6.16 15.79
CA SER A 10 4.67 -4.89 15.20
C SER A 10 5.34 -4.83 13.84
N SER A 11 4.65 -5.32 12.81
CA SER A 11 5.06 -5.13 11.44
C SER A 11 4.79 -3.67 11.14
N THR A 12 5.72 -2.82 11.55
CA THR A 12 5.67 -1.39 11.28
C THR A 12 5.82 -1.24 9.78
N LEU A 13 4.69 -1.04 9.10
CA LEU A 13 4.70 -0.79 7.66
C LEU A 13 5.60 0.43 7.38
N PRO A 14 6.37 0.43 6.29
CA PRO A 14 7.19 1.58 5.94
C PRO A 14 6.30 2.79 5.72
N LEU A 15 6.73 3.98 6.17
CA LEU A 15 5.98 5.23 6.00
C LEU A 15 5.68 5.53 4.52
N MET A 16 6.65 5.22 3.64
CA MET A 16 6.52 5.39 2.21
C MET A 16 7.22 4.27 1.45
N VAL A 17 6.72 3.97 0.26
CA VAL A 17 7.27 2.94 -0.64
C VAL A 17 7.64 3.59 -1.96
N CYS A 18 8.83 3.29 -2.50
CA CYS A 18 9.20 3.82 -3.81
C CYS A 18 8.25 3.27 -4.89
N VAL A 19 7.83 4.12 -5.84
CA VAL A 19 6.95 3.69 -6.93
C VAL A 19 7.56 2.53 -7.73
N SER A 20 8.90 2.44 -7.82
CA SER A 20 9.58 1.30 -8.47
C SER A 20 9.27 -0.05 -7.83
N ASP A 21 8.98 -0.05 -6.53
CA ASP A 21 8.70 -1.25 -5.74
C ASP A 21 7.21 -1.53 -5.59
N ALA A 22 6.34 -0.67 -6.14
CA ALA A 22 4.89 -0.86 -6.11
C ALA A 22 4.43 -2.26 -6.60
N PRO A 23 5.02 -2.87 -7.65
CA PRO A 23 4.64 -4.22 -8.06
C PRO A 23 4.94 -5.28 -6.99
N LYS A 24 6.04 -5.13 -6.25
CA LYS A 24 6.45 -6.09 -5.23
C LYS A 24 5.67 -5.91 -3.93
N VAL A 25 5.38 -4.67 -3.56
CA VAL A 25 4.76 -4.34 -2.26
C VAL A 25 3.24 -4.34 -2.32
N PHE A 26 2.66 -3.77 -3.38
CA PHE A 26 1.21 -3.58 -3.50
C PHE A 26 0.56 -4.44 -4.58
N GLY A 27 1.35 -5.26 -5.28
CA GLY A 27 0.83 -6.10 -6.37
C GLY A 27 0.31 -5.29 -7.58
N MET A 28 0.70 -4.02 -7.72
CA MET A 28 0.23 -3.16 -8.81
C MET A 28 1.37 -2.57 -9.65
N SER A 29 1.10 -2.34 -10.94
CA SER A 29 2.09 -1.73 -11.82
C SER A 29 2.35 -0.26 -11.48
N ARG A 30 3.54 0.23 -11.85
CA ARG A 30 3.91 1.65 -11.71
C ARG A 30 2.93 2.58 -12.41
N SER A 31 2.53 2.23 -13.63
CA SER A 31 1.56 3.00 -14.41
C SER A 31 0.20 3.06 -13.73
N HIS A 32 -0.20 2.00 -13.01
CA HIS A 32 -1.42 2.01 -12.21
C HIS A 32 -1.28 2.98 -11.03
N ALA A 33 -0.18 2.93 -10.28
CA ALA A 33 0.06 3.87 -9.17
C ALA A 33 -0.04 5.33 -9.63
N TYR A 34 0.61 5.70 -10.74
CA TYR A 34 0.49 7.05 -11.31
C TYR A 34 -0.93 7.41 -11.77
N ARG A 35 -1.71 6.43 -12.25
CA ARG A 35 -3.12 6.67 -12.60
C ARG A 35 -3.95 6.96 -11.35
N LEU A 36 -3.73 6.24 -10.26
CA LEU A 36 -4.43 6.45 -8.99
C LEU A 36 -4.10 7.83 -8.40
N GLU A 37 -2.84 8.25 -8.47
CA GLU A 37 -2.42 9.59 -8.02
C GLU A 37 -3.08 10.69 -8.84
N LYS A 38 -3.11 10.57 -10.18
CA LYS A 38 -3.83 11.52 -11.05
C LYS A 38 -5.33 11.59 -10.77
N GLN A 39 -5.92 10.51 -10.25
CA GLN A 39 -7.32 10.46 -9.84
C GLN A 39 -7.54 11.01 -8.42
N GLY A 40 -6.49 11.40 -7.71
CA GLY A 40 -6.55 11.86 -6.32
C GLY A 40 -6.85 10.75 -5.31
N LEU A 41 -6.69 9.48 -5.70
CA LEU A 41 -7.02 8.33 -4.86
C LEU A 41 -5.88 7.93 -3.91
N ILE A 42 -4.65 8.24 -4.29
CA ILE A 42 -3.46 8.02 -3.46
C ILE A 42 -2.55 9.25 -3.50
N GLU A 43 -1.77 9.44 -2.43
CA GLU A 43 -0.76 10.49 -2.35
C GLU A 43 0.63 9.97 -2.71
N MET A 44 1.33 10.72 -3.56
CA MET A 44 2.73 10.47 -3.92
C MET A 44 3.56 11.75 -3.76
N VAL A 45 4.82 11.59 -3.35
CA VAL A 45 5.76 12.70 -3.15
C VAL A 45 7.07 12.45 -3.88
N LYS A 46 7.64 13.48 -4.49
CA LYS A 46 9.00 13.43 -5.07
C LYS A 46 10.01 13.57 -3.93
N MET A 47 10.90 12.58 -3.76
CA MET A 47 11.97 12.62 -2.77
C MET A 47 13.32 12.39 -3.47
N GLY A 48 14.02 13.49 -3.74
CA GLY A 48 15.23 13.48 -4.57
C GLY A 48 14.95 12.92 -5.97
N ARG A 49 15.63 11.83 -6.32
CA ARG A 49 15.48 11.17 -7.63
C ARG A 49 14.27 10.23 -7.69
N ALA A 50 13.76 9.80 -6.55
CA ALA A 50 12.66 8.83 -6.46
C ALA A 50 11.30 9.51 -6.31
N THR A 51 10.25 8.79 -6.68
CA THR A 51 8.87 9.14 -6.35
C THR A 51 8.35 8.10 -5.37
N MET A 52 7.83 8.56 -4.25
CA MET A 52 7.40 7.73 -3.12
C MET A 52 5.88 7.75 -3.01
N ILE A 53 5.28 6.61 -2.71
CA ILE A 53 3.86 6.45 -2.40
C ILE A 53 3.72 6.51 -0.88
N LYS A 54 2.81 7.35 -0.36
CA LYS A 54 2.48 7.33 1.06
C LYS A 54 1.69 6.07 1.40
N THR A 55 2.21 5.26 2.31
CA THR A 55 1.62 3.96 2.63
C THR A 55 0.24 4.09 3.25
N GLU A 56 0.01 5.09 4.10
CA GLU A 56 -1.29 5.34 4.75
C GLU A 56 -2.41 5.67 3.75
N SER A 57 -2.10 6.49 2.74
CA SER A 57 -3.04 6.85 1.68
C SER A 57 -3.36 5.64 0.81
N MET A 58 -2.35 4.84 0.45
CA MET A 58 -2.55 3.58 -0.28
C MET A 58 -3.38 2.57 0.53
N LEU A 59 -3.12 2.45 1.84
CA LEU A 59 -3.89 1.57 2.72
C LEU A 59 -5.36 2.00 2.78
N SER A 60 -5.61 3.31 2.88
CA SER A 60 -6.96 3.88 2.85
C SER A 60 -7.67 3.56 1.54
N TYR A 61 -6.98 3.68 0.40
CA TYR A 61 -7.51 3.29 -0.90
C TYR A 61 -7.87 1.80 -0.95
N ILE A 62 -6.97 0.91 -0.53
CA ILE A 62 -7.21 -0.54 -0.51
C ILE A 62 -8.43 -0.88 0.34
N ASN A 63 -8.55 -0.27 1.53
CA ASN A 63 -9.68 -0.49 2.44
C ASN A 63 -11.00 0.06 1.91
N SER A 64 -10.96 1.02 0.97
CA SER A 64 -12.16 1.56 0.30
C SER A 64 -12.64 0.69 -0.87
N LEU A 65 -11.82 -0.26 -1.33
CA LEU A 65 -12.19 -1.11 -2.45
C LEU A 65 -13.36 -2.02 -2.07
N PRO A 66 -14.34 -2.21 -2.96
CA PRO A 66 -15.36 -3.21 -2.74
C PRO A 66 -14.70 -4.60 -2.72
N PRO A 67 -15.20 -5.54 -1.91
CA PRO A 67 -14.72 -6.91 -1.93
C PRO A 67 -14.82 -7.46 -3.35
N ALA A 68 -13.77 -8.14 -3.80
CA ALA A 68 -13.77 -8.78 -5.11
C ALA A 68 -14.97 -9.73 -5.17
N LYS A 69 -15.81 -9.58 -6.20
CA LYS A 69 -16.82 -10.59 -6.50
C LYS A 69 -16.06 -11.85 -6.86
N SER A 70 -16.12 -12.88 -6.02
CA SER A 70 -15.61 -14.20 -6.37
C SER A 70 -16.46 -14.71 -7.53
N SER A 71 -15.99 -14.54 -8.77
CA SER A 71 -16.48 -15.35 -9.88
C SER A 71 -15.99 -16.77 -9.61
N ASN A 72 -16.79 -17.54 -8.89
CA ASN A 72 -16.59 -18.99 -8.82
C ASN A 72 -16.77 -19.53 -10.25
N PRO A 73 -15.82 -20.32 -10.79
CA PRO A 73 -15.97 -20.93 -12.11
C PRO A 73 -17.16 -21.89 -12.18
#